data_AF-A0A2S9GK91-F1
#
_entry.id   AF-A0A2S9GK91-F1
#
_cell.length_a   1.000
_cell.length_b   1.000
_cell.length_c   1.000
_cell.angle_alpha   90.00
_cell.angle_beta   90.00
_cell.angle_gamma   90.00
#
_symmetry.space_group_name_H-M   'P 1'
#
loop_
_entity.id
_entity.type
_entity.pdbx_description
1 polymer ?
#
loop_
_entity_poly.entity_id
_entity_poly.type
_entity_poly.pdbx_seq_one_letter_code
_entity_poly.pdbx_strand_id
1 'polypeptide(L)'
;LFASDADPDGGNINSSLISMFLDFYRPLVKAGMVYVTLPPLFVVKDGQQRIYCQDESERDAAVAQMKATSKRKVEVQRNKGLG
;
A
#
# COMPACT_ATOMS: atom_id res chain seq x y z
N LEU A 1 3.11 15.01 -3.73
CA LEU A 1 2.64 13.70 -3.25
C LEU A 1 1.31 13.41 -3.93
N PHE A 2 1.17 12.27 -4.60
CA PHE A 2 -0.13 11.80 -5.08
C PHE A 2 -0.32 10.33 -4.71
N ALA A 3 -1.60 9.95 -4.60
CA ALA A 3 -2.03 8.63 -4.16
C ALA A 3 -2.98 8.02 -5.18
N SER A 4 -2.87 6.71 -5.36
CA SER A 4 -3.77 5.90 -6.17
C SER A 4 -4.11 4.62 -5.41
N ASP A 5 -5.13 3.92 -5.87
CA ASP A 5 -5.47 2.60 -5.38
C ASP A 5 -4.35 1.59 -5.62
N ALA A 6 -4.36 0.51 -4.84
CA ALA A 6 -3.39 -0.58 -4.92
C ALA A 6 -3.68 -1.55 -6.09
N ASP A 7 -4.79 -1.33 -6.78
CA ASP A 7 -5.27 -2.13 -7.90
C ASP A 7 -4.59 -1.75 -9.22
N PRO A 8 -4.71 -2.60 -10.28
CA PRO A 8 -4.11 -2.35 -11.58
C PRO A 8 -4.47 -0.98 -12.19
N ASP A 9 -5.70 -0.50 -11.96
CA ASP A 9 -6.15 0.81 -12.44
C ASP A 9 -5.42 1.96 -11.73
N GLY A 10 -5.09 1.81 -10.45
CA GLY A 10 -4.24 2.75 -9.73
C GLY A 10 -2.83 2.80 -10.32
N GLY A 11 -2.30 1.65 -10.76
CA GLY A 11 -1.06 1.57 -11.52
C GLY A 11 -1.09 2.39 -12.82
N ASN A 12 -2.17 2.29 -13.59
CA ASN A 12 -2.35 3.05 -14.83
C ASN A 12 -2.43 4.57 -14.58
N ILE A 13 -3.14 4.99 -13.52
CA ILE A 13 -3.21 6.40 -13.10
C ILE A 13 -1.82 6.90 -12.69
N ASN A 14 -1.07 6.13 -11.91
CA ASN A 14 0.29 6.48 -11.52
C ASN A 14 1.20 6.68 -12.75
N SER A 15 1.15 5.76 -13.72
CA SER A 15 1.94 5.88 -14.95
C SER A 15 1.62 7.18 -15.70
N SER A 16 0.33 7.54 -15.79
CA SER A 16 -0.11 8.75 -16.47
C SER A 16 0.36 10.02 -15.75
N LEU A 17 0.24 10.05 -14.42
CA LEU A 17 0.72 11.17 -13.60
C LEU A 17 2.24 11.31 -13.68
N ILE A 18 2.98 10.19 -13.60
CA ILE A 18 4.44 10.18 -13.76
C ILE A 18 4.82 10.76 -15.12
N SER A 19 4.17 10.34 -16.21
CA SER A 19 4.42 10.90 -17.54
C SER A 19 4.17 12.41 -17.57
N MET A 20 3.05 12.87 -17.01
CA MET A 20 2.74 14.30 -16.92
C MET A 20 3.83 15.08 -16.17
N PHE A 21 4.30 14.58 -15.03
CA PHE A 21 5.38 15.21 -14.26
C PHE A 21 6.71 15.21 -15.02
N LEU A 22 7.00 14.14 -15.77
CA LEU A 22 8.19 14.04 -16.63
C LEU A 22 8.11 14.96 -17.85
N ASP A 23 6.93 15.24 -18.38
CA ASP A 23 6.81 16.06 -19.59
C ASP A 23 6.74 17.55 -19.26
N PHE A 24 5.96 17.93 -18.25
CA PHE A 24 5.67 19.33 -17.95
C PHE A 24 6.41 19.88 -16.72
N TYR A 25 6.88 19.02 -15.82
CA TYR A 25 7.40 19.43 -14.50
C TYR A 25 8.78 18.82 -14.17
N ARG A 26 9.64 18.62 -15.18
CA ARG A 26 10.99 18.04 -15.03
C ARG A 26 11.83 18.64 -13.90
N PRO A 27 11.84 19.97 -13.66
CA PRO A 27 12.62 20.53 -12.54
C PRO A 27 12.19 19.97 -11.18
N LEU A 28 10.89 19.72 -10.98
CA LEU A 28 10.38 19.16 -9.72
C LEU A 28 10.80 17.70 -9.55
N VAL A 29 10.77 16.92 -10.64
CA VAL A 29 11.24 15.53 -10.64
C VAL A 29 12.74 15.47 -10.32
N LYS A 30 13.55 16.31 -10.98
CA LYS A 30 15.01 16.38 -10.74
C LYS A 30 15.36 16.81 -9.32
N ALA A 31 14.54 17.67 -8.72
CA ALA A 31 14.70 18.10 -7.33
C ALA A 31 14.20 17.05 -6.31
N GLY A 32 13.70 15.89 -6.75
CA GLY A 32 13.17 14.86 -5.85
C GLY A 32 11.90 15.28 -5.12
N MET A 33 11.09 16.16 -5.71
CA MET A 33 9.86 16.69 -5.06
C MET A 33 8.60 15.91 -5.43
N VAL A 34 8.70 14.90 -6.30
CA VAL A 34 7.57 14.08 -6.75
C VAL A 34 7.59 12.74 -6.00
N TYR A 35 6.49 12.45 -5.30
CA TYR A 35 6.33 11.28 -4.44
C TYR A 35 5.01 10.57 -4.76
N VAL A 36 5.06 9.25 -4.79
CA VAL A 36 3.91 8.36 -4.99
C VAL A 36 3.70 7.56 -3.71
N THR A 37 2.46 7.45 -3.26
CA THR A 37 2.15 6.56 -2.13
C THR A 37 2.04 5.12 -2.60
N LEU A 38 2.58 4.19 -1.82
CA LEU A 38 2.35 2.76 -2.00
C LEU A 38 1.38 2.29 -0.92
N PRO A 39 0.07 2.13 -1.22
CA PRO A 39 -0.89 1.65 -0.24
C PRO A 39 -0.60 0.19 0.14
N PRO A 40 -0.88 -0.21 1.40
CA PRO A 40 -0.69 -1.59 1.84
C PRO A 40 -1.69 -2.52 1.16
N LEU A 41 -1.22 -3.67 0.70
CA LEU A 41 -2.05 -4.69 0.04
C LEU A 41 -2.93 -5.47 1.03
N PHE A 42 -2.47 -5.65 2.26
CA PHE A 42 -3.20 -6.40 3.27
C PHE A 42 -3.25 -5.67 4.61
N VAL A 43 -4.30 -5.94 5.36
CA VAL A 43 -4.43 -5.58 6.78
C VAL A 43 -4.75 -6.84 7.56
N VAL A 44 -3.83 -7.23 8.45
CA VAL A 44 -4.01 -8.33 9.38
C VAL A 44 -4.49 -7.76 10.72
N LYS A 45 -5.62 -8.26 11.23
CA LYS A 45 -6.29 -7.73 12.43
C LYS A 45 -6.42 -8.81 13.49
N ASP A 46 -6.14 -8.45 14.74
CA ASP A 46 -6.50 -9.21 15.94
C ASP A 46 -7.11 -8.28 16.99
N GLY A 47 -8.44 -8.30 17.11
CA GLY A 47 -9.17 -7.38 17.97
C GLY A 47 -8.91 -5.92 17.58
N GLN A 48 -8.21 -5.18 18.44
CA GLN A 48 -7.83 -3.78 18.20
C GLN A 48 -6.49 -3.63 17.47
N GLN A 49 -5.67 -4.68 17.41
CA GLN A 49 -4.36 -4.63 16.76
C GLN A 49 -4.52 -4.76 15.24
N ARG A 50 -3.77 -3.94 14.48
CA ARG A 50 -3.73 -3.96 13.01
C ARG A 50 -2.29 -3.93 12.54
N ILE A 51 -1.94 -4.81 11.61
CA ILE A 51 -0.66 -4.80 10.90
C ILE A 51 -0.96 -4.62 9.42
N TYR A 52 -0.39 -3.58 8.82
CA TYR A 52 -0.48 -3.29 7.40
C TYR A 52 0.69 -3.95 6.69
N CYS A 53 0.40 -4.70 5.62
CA CYS A 53 1.39 -5.50 4.90
C CYS A 53 1.40 -5.12 3.43
N GLN A 54 2.58 -4.97 2.87
CA GLN A 54 2.80 -4.56 1.49
C GLN A 54 2.75 -5.73 0.51
N ASP A 55 3.01 -6.95 0.99
CA ASP A 55 2.98 -8.17 0.19
C ASP A 55 2.46 -9.38 0.98
N GLU A 56 2.43 -10.53 0.31
CA GLU A 56 1.94 -11.79 0.87
C GLU A 56 2.88 -12.38 1.93
N SER A 57 4.19 -12.15 1.81
CA SER A 57 5.19 -12.62 2.76
C SER A 57 5.06 -11.89 4.10
N GLU A 58 4.91 -10.56 4.05
CA GLU A 58 4.64 -9.73 5.23
C GLU A 58 3.31 -10.10 5.88
N ARG A 59 2.27 -10.37 5.08
CA ARG A 59 0.98 -10.86 5.57
C ARG A 59 1.15 -12.18 6.34
N ASP A 60 1.87 -13.14 5.78
CA ASP A 60 2.03 -14.46 6.38
C ASP A 60 2.86 -14.39 7.68
N ALA A 61 3.90 -13.56 7.69
CA ALA A 61 4.67 -13.25 8.89
C ALA A 61 3.81 -12.59 9.98
N ALA A 62 2.99 -11.60 9.61
CA ALA A 62 2.09 -10.92 10.53
C ALA A 62 1.02 -11.86 11.11
N VAL A 63 0.46 -12.75 10.30
CA VAL A 63 -0.49 -13.77 10.77
C VAL A 63 0.18 -14.74 11.76
N ALA A 64 1.40 -15.20 11.45
CA ALA A 64 2.15 -16.09 12.34
C ALA A 64 2.47 -15.41 13.69
N GLN A 65 2.91 -14.15 13.65
CA GLN A 65 3.21 -13.35 14.83
C GLN A 65 1.97 -13.14 15.73
N MET A 66 0.83 -12.78 15.13
CA MET A 66 -0.42 -12.56 15.89
C MET A 66 -0.94 -13.85 16.52
N LYS A 67 -0.92 -14.97 15.78
CA LYS A 67 -1.34 -16.28 16.29
C LYS A 67 -0.44 -16.79 17.42
N ALA A 68 0.86 -16.46 17.42
CA ALA A 68 1.77 -16.82 18.50
C ALA A 68 1.49 -16.04 19.80
N THR A 69 0.95 -14.82 19.68
CA THR A 69 0.74 -13.91 20.82
C THR A 69 -0.68 -13.99 21.39
N SER A 70 -1.66 -14.43 20.59
CA SER A 70 -3.08 -14.36 20.93
C SER A 70 -3.86 -15.58 20.42
N LYS A 71 -4.81 -16.06 21.22
CA LYS A 71 -5.75 -17.15 20.84
C LYS A 71 -7.00 -16.65 20.11
N ARG A 72 -7.12 -15.34 19.88
CA ARG A 72 -8.26 -14.74 19.18
C ARG A 72 -8.19 -15.03 17.68
N LYS A 73 -9.32 -14.86 17.01
CA LYS A 73 -9.42 -15.02 15.56
C LYS A 73 -8.66 -13.90 14.86
N VAL A 74 -7.65 -14.26 14.07
CA VAL A 74 -6.93 -13.35 13.19
C VAL A 74 -7.70 -13.20 11.88
N GLU A 75 -7.99 -11.97 11.49
CA GLU A 75 -8.69 -11.64 10.24
C GLU A 75 -7.74 -10.97 9.25
N VAL A 76 -7.76 -11.43 8.00
CA VAL A 76 -6.97 -10.85 6.92
C VAL A 76 -7.90 -10.16 5.95
N GLN A 77 -7.69 -8.87 5.73
CA GLN A 77 -8.38 -8.08 4.73
C GLN A 77 -7.40 -7.72 3.62
N ARG A 78 -7.77 -7.96 2.36
CA ARG A 78 -7.03 -7.45 1.20
C ARG A 78 -7.60 -6.09 0.80
N ASN A 79 -6.74 -5.09 0.69
CA ASN A 79 -7.11 -3.78 0.18
C ASN A 79 -7.09 -3.83 -1.35
N LYS A 80 -8.16 -3.33 -1.96
CA LYS A 80 -8.32 -3.21 -3.41
C LYS A 80 -8.24 -1.73 -3.80
N GLY A 81 -9.12 -0.92 -3.19
CA GLY A 81 -9.07 0.54 -3.26
C GLY A 81 -8.71 1.23 -1.95
N LEU A 82 -8.58 2.56 -2.03
CA LEU A 82 -8.41 3.50 -0.92
C LEU A 82 -9.74 3.87 -0.23
N GLY A 83 -10.89 3.46 -0.79
CA GLY A 83 -12.25 3.76 -0.31
C GLY A 83 -13.02 2.56 0.22
#